data_AF-A0A918QFX7-F1
#
_entry.id   AF-A0A918QFX7-F1
#
_cell.length_a   1.000
_cell.length_b   1.000
_cell.length_c   1.000
_cell.angle_alpha   90.00
_cell.angle_beta   90.00
_cell.angle_gamma   90.00
#
_symmetry.space_group_name_H-M   'P 1'
#
loop_
_entity.id
_entity.type
_entity.pdbx_description
1 polymer ?
#
loop_
_entity_poly.entity_id
_entity_poly.type
_entity_poly.pdbx_seq_one_letter_code
_entity_poly.pdbx_strand_id
1 'polypeptide(L)'
;MNTSSPGPARNNRKAPRCERHDALLHPEEQAELAARFPAGHQAQMAFLLAAYTRNASAVAALLGTRARTVHRYCRGWSMPPGPRLRRALRRRVLDLVCPRCLSDRAVEEARQAKRDARRAARRIPREQDGPHR
;
A
#
# COMPACT_ATOMS: atom_id res chain seq x y z
N MET A 1 39.68 19.40 -29.99
CA MET A 1 38.26 19.12 -30.30
C MET A 1 37.74 18.30 -29.14
N ASN A 2 36.96 18.92 -28.27
CA ASN A 2 36.63 18.40 -26.95
C ASN A 2 35.30 17.66 -27.04
N THR A 3 35.32 16.34 -27.11
CA THR A 3 34.11 15.52 -27.03
C THR A 3 33.70 15.38 -25.58
N SER A 4 32.96 16.37 -25.09
CA SER A 4 32.22 16.28 -23.83
C SER A 4 31.14 15.21 -23.96
N SER A 5 31.45 13.99 -23.56
CA SER A 5 30.45 12.95 -23.33
C SER A 5 29.49 13.41 -22.21
N PRO A 6 28.17 13.44 -22.43
CA PRO A 6 27.25 13.69 -21.34
C PRO A 6 27.22 12.42 -20.48
N GLY A 7 27.87 12.47 -19.32
CA GLY A 7 27.82 11.39 -18.35
C GLY A 7 26.36 11.05 -17.98
N PRO A 8 26.03 9.78 -17.70
CA PRO A 8 24.68 9.41 -17.28
C PRO A 8 24.37 10.21 -16.02
N ALA A 9 23.35 11.07 -16.11
CA ALA A 9 22.87 11.85 -14.99
C ALA A 9 22.67 10.92 -13.80
N ARG A 10 23.53 11.07 -12.78
CA ARG A 10 23.38 10.47 -11.45
C ARG A 10 22.15 11.10 -10.80
N ASN A 11 20.97 10.75 -11.30
CA ASN A 11 19.76 10.89 -10.56
C ASN A 11 19.93 9.97 -9.36
N ASN A 12 20.12 10.60 -8.20
CA ASN A 12 20.15 9.99 -6.89
C ASN A 12 18.75 9.37 -6.63
N ARG A 13 18.39 8.31 -7.38
CA ARG A 13 17.21 7.48 -7.16
C ARG A 13 17.51 6.68 -5.92
N LYS A 14 17.42 7.35 -4.77
CA LYS A 14 17.45 6.67 -3.46
C LYS A 14 16.47 5.52 -3.56
N ALA A 15 16.97 4.31 -3.35
CA ALA A 15 16.17 3.10 -3.32
C ALA A 15 14.91 3.35 -2.48
N PRO A 16 13.75 2.78 -2.85
CA PRO A 16 12.56 2.89 -2.02
C PRO A 16 12.86 2.34 -0.64
N ARG A 17 12.56 3.13 0.39
CA ARG A 17 12.83 2.82 1.79
C ARG A 17 11.52 2.74 2.53
N CYS A 18 11.29 1.61 3.20
CA CYS A 18 10.15 1.43 4.06
C CYS A 18 10.45 2.05 5.43
N GLU A 19 9.81 3.15 5.80
CA GLU A 19 10.06 3.86 7.08
C GLU A 19 9.92 2.97 8.32
N ARG A 20 9.16 1.87 8.23
CA ARG A 20 8.97 0.92 9.33
C ARG A 20 10.09 -0.13 9.43
N HIS A 21 10.69 -0.50 8.30
CA HIS A 21 11.57 -1.67 8.21
C HIS A 21 12.92 -1.40 7.54
N ASP A 22 13.24 -0.16 7.15
CA ASP A 22 14.48 0.20 6.43
C ASP A 22 15.74 -0.34 7.12
N ALA A 23 15.79 -0.22 8.45
CA ALA A 23 16.93 -0.68 9.26
C ALA A 23 17.00 -2.20 9.46
N LEU A 24 15.91 -2.93 9.15
CA LEU A 24 15.76 -4.36 9.42
C LEU A 24 15.76 -5.21 8.15
N LEU A 25 15.68 -4.58 6.97
CA LEU A 25 15.67 -5.29 5.69
C LEU A 25 17.09 -5.71 5.33
N HIS A 26 17.26 -7.00 5.04
CA HIS A 26 18.48 -7.52 4.44
C HIS A 26 18.70 -6.93 3.03
N PRO A 27 19.94 -6.90 2.53
CA PRO A 27 20.25 -6.33 1.20
C PRO A 27 19.42 -6.96 0.06
N GLU A 28 19.14 -8.26 0.15
CA GLU A 28 18.31 -8.99 -0.81
C GLU A 28 16.84 -8.51 -0.76
N GLU A 29 16.27 -8.38 0.44
CA GLU A 29 14.91 -7.86 0.64
C GLU A 29 14.80 -6.38 0.18
N GLN A 30 15.87 -5.60 0.30
CA GLN A 30 15.93 -4.24 -0.23
C GLN A 30 15.95 -4.21 -1.77
N ALA A 31 16.70 -5.11 -2.40
CA ALA A 31 16.73 -5.25 -3.86
C ALA A 31 15.37 -5.70 -4.41
N GLU A 32 14.72 -6.66 -3.74
CA GLU A 32 13.38 -7.11 -4.09
C GLU A 32 12.33 -5.99 -3.93
N LEU A 33 12.38 -5.24 -2.83
CA LEU A 33 11.56 -4.05 -2.63
C LEU A 33 11.76 -3.03 -3.75
N ALA A 34 13.01 -2.77 -4.12
CA ALA A 34 13.35 -1.84 -5.20
C ALA A 34 12.81 -2.29 -6.56
N ALA A 35 12.88 -3.59 -6.85
CA ALA A 35 12.40 -4.16 -8.11
C ALA A 35 10.88 -4.11 -8.23
N ARG A 36 10.15 -4.35 -7.14
CA ARG A 36 8.68 -4.36 -7.12
C ARG A 36 8.07 -2.97 -6.98
N PHE A 37 8.82 -1.98 -6.50
CA PHE A 37 8.30 -0.65 -6.24
C PHE A 37 8.02 0.11 -7.54
N PRO A 38 6.77 0.52 -7.82
CA PRO A 38 6.47 1.30 -9.01
C PRO A 38 7.15 2.68 -8.95
N ALA A 39 8.07 2.91 -9.90
CA ALA A 39 8.82 4.15 -9.99
C ALA A 39 7.93 5.29 -10.51
N GLY A 40 7.82 6.36 -9.73
CA GLY A 40 7.04 7.55 -10.07
C GLY A 40 5.61 7.53 -9.54
N HIS A 41 5.06 8.73 -9.30
CA HIS A 41 3.75 8.88 -8.68
C HIS A 41 2.62 8.30 -9.53
N GLN A 42 2.77 8.30 -10.86
CA GLN A 42 1.74 7.77 -11.75
C GLN A 42 1.65 6.24 -11.63
N ALA A 43 2.80 5.56 -11.71
CA ALA A 43 2.88 4.12 -11.52
C ALA A 43 2.39 3.70 -10.13
N GLN A 44 2.72 4.46 -9.08
CA GLN A 44 2.27 4.22 -7.70
C GLN A 44 0.75 4.26 -7.56
N MET A 45 0.09 5.26 -8.16
CA MET A 45 -1.35 5.38 -8.07
C MET A 45 -2.06 4.30 -8.90
N ALA A 46 -1.52 3.96 -10.08
CA ALA A 46 -2.03 2.85 -10.89
C ALA A 46 -1.93 1.51 -10.14
N PHE A 47 -0.80 1.29 -9.45
CA PHE A 47 -0.60 0.12 -8.58
C PHE A 47 -1.64 0.05 -7.46
N LEU A 48 -1.88 1.16 -6.74
CA LEU A 48 -2.94 1.18 -5.71
C LEU A 48 -4.32 0.91 -6.30
N LEU A 49 -4.65 1.51 -7.45
CA LEU A 49 -5.93 1.23 -8.10
C LEU A 49 -6.07 -0.25 -8.47
N ALA A 50 -5.01 -0.90 -8.96
CA ALA A 50 -5.03 -2.33 -9.24
C ALA A 50 -5.22 -3.16 -7.96
N ALA A 51 -4.48 -2.84 -6.89
CA ALA A 51 -4.56 -3.53 -5.60
C ALA A 51 -5.95 -3.42 -4.94
N TYR A 52 -6.67 -2.34 -5.19
CA TYR A 52 -8.02 -2.08 -4.67
C TYR A 52 -9.10 -2.20 -5.75
N THR A 53 -8.95 -3.13 -6.70
CA THR A 53 -9.98 -3.50 -7.69
C THR A 53 -10.59 -2.32 -8.45
N ARG A 54 -9.77 -1.30 -8.76
CA ARG A 54 -10.12 -0.02 -9.41
C ARG A 54 -11.13 0.82 -8.62
N ASN A 55 -11.29 0.58 -7.32
CA ASN A 55 -12.14 1.36 -6.44
C ASN A 55 -11.49 2.70 -6.06
N ALA A 56 -11.80 3.74 -6.83
CA ALA A 56 -11.27 5.09 -6.61
C ALA A 56 -11.65 5.68 -5.24
N SER A 57 -12.82 5.33 -4.69
CA SER A 57 -13.28 5.80 -3.39
C SER A 57 -12.47 5.20 -2.25
N ALA A 58 -12.17 3.90 -2.32
CA ALA A 58 -11.31 3.22 -1.36
C ALA A 58 -9.88 3.81 -1.37
N VAL A 59 -9.32 4.01 -2.57
CA VAL A 59 -8.01 4.64 -2.73
C VAL A 59 -8.01 6.08 -2.20
N ALA A 60 -9.08 6.84 -2.44
CA ALA A 60 -9.21 8.20 -1.92
C ALA A 60 -9.22 8.23 -0.39
N ALA A 61 -9.97 7.34 0.25
CA ALA A 61 -10.01 7.20 1.70
C ALA A 61 -8.63 6.83 2.28
N LEU A 62 -7.93 5.87 1.66
CA LEU A 62 -6.59 5.44 2.07
C LEU A 62 -5.54 6.55 2.01
N LEU A 63 -5.69 7.45 1.04
CA LEU A 63 -4.82 8.59 0.83
C LEU A 63 -5.26 9.86 1.57
N GLY A 64 -6.43 9.84 2.25
CA GLY A 64 -6.99 11.01 2.92
C GLY A 64 -7.38 12.14 1.95
N THR A 65 -7.90 11.78 0.77
CA THR A 65 -8.26 12.74 -0.29
C THR A 65 -9.68 12.50 -0.81
N ARG A 66 -10.16 13.40 -1.67
CA ARG A 66 -11.47 13.27 -2.31
C ARG A 66 -11.41 12.30 -3.50
N ALA A 67 -12.44 11.47 -3.68
CA ALA A 67 -12.56 10.56 -4.84
C ALA A 67 -12.46 11.28 -6.19
N ARG A 68 -12.98 12.52 -6.27
CA ARG A 68 -12.83 13.39 -7.45
C ARG A 68 -11.37 13.61 -7.84
N THR A 69 -10.47 13.73 -6.86
CA THR A 69 -9.02 13.90 -7.11
C THR A 69 -8.42 12.65 -7.74
N VAL A 70 -8.80 11.46 -7.25
CA VAL A 70 -8.37 10.18 -7.82
C VAL A 70 -8.92 10.00 -9.24
N HIS A 71 -10.19 10.34 -9.49
CA HIS A 71 -10.78 10.26 -10.83
C HIS A 71 -10.14 11.22 -11.84
N ARG A 72 -9.82 12.47 -11.44
CA ARG A 72 -9.08 13.40 -12.32
C ARG A 72 -7.74 12.79 -12.74
N TYR A 73 -7.05 12.19 -11.78
CA TYR A 73 -5.79 11.53 -12.04
C TYR A 73 -5.95 10.33 -13.01
N CYS A 74 -6.99 9.50 -12.87
CA CYS A 74 -7.27 8.42 -13.83
C CYS A 74 -7.49 8.94 -15.27
N ARG A 75 -7.90 10.19 -15.43
CA ARG A 75 -8.06 10.87 -16.72
C ARG A 75 -6.77 11.52 -17.23
N GLY A 76 -5.62 11.21 -16.63
CA GLY A 76 -4.31 11.73 -17.06
C GLY A 76 -3.95 13.11 -16.52
N TRP A 77 -4.69 13.65 -15.54
CA TRP A 77 -4.36 14.93 -14.93
C TRP A 77 -3.17 14.80 -13.98
N SER A 78 -2.32 15.81 -13.94
CA SER A 78 -1.16 15.86 -13.05
C SER A 78 -1.59 15.83 -11.58
N MET A 79 -0.87 15.03 -10.77
CA MET A 79 -1.16 14.87 -9.35
C MET A 79 -0.99 16.21 -8.62
N PRO A 80 -1.91 16.62 -7.72
CA PRO A 80 -1.73 17.87 -6.99
C PRO A 80 -0.42 17.81 -6.19
N PRO A 81 0.39 18.89 -6.19
CA PRO A 81 1.77 18.86 -5.71
C PRO A 81 1.91 18.83 -4.17
N GLY A 82 0.89 18.35 -3.46
CA GLY A 82 0.88 18.28 -2.00
C GLY A 82 1.94 17.27 -1.49
N PRO A 83 2.94 17.70 -0.71
CA PRO A 83 3.95 16.80 -0.16
C PRO A 83 3.34 15.72 0.74
N ARG A 84 2.23 16.03 1.42
CA ARG A 84 1.49 15.07 2.27
C ARG A 84 0.90 13.93 1.45
N LEU A 85 0.26 14.24 0.32
CA LEU A 85 -0.34 13.22 -0.54
C LEU A 85 0.73 12.34 -1.19
N ARG A 86 1.84 12.92 -1.65
CA ARG A 86 2.97 12.14 -2.19
C ARG A 86 3.55 11.18 -1.15
N ARG A 87 3.71 11.62 0.10
CA ARG A 87 4.17 10.77 1.21
C ARG A 87 3.17 9.67 1.52
N ALA A 88 1.88 9.99 1.61
CA ALA A 88 0.82 9.02 1.84
C ALA A 88 0.80 7.94 0.73
N LEU A 89 0.85 8.36 -0.54
CA LEU A 89 0.92 7.47 -1.68
C LEU A 89 2.13 6.53 -1.61
N ARG A 90 3.32 7.10 -1.43
CA ARG A 90 4.56 6.33 -1.29
C ARG A 90 4.47 5.33 -0.15
N ARG A 91 3.99 5.76 1.02
CA ARG A 91 3.84 4.89 2.21
C ARG A 91 2.86 3.75 1.96
N ARG A 92 1.70 4.01 1.35
CA ARG A 92 0.72 2.97 1.03
C ARG A 92 1.23 1.94 0.03
N VAL A 93 2.00 2.38 -0.96
CA VAL A 93 2.64 1.45 -1.89
C VAL A 93 3.72 0.63 -1.17
N LEU A 94 4.53 1.24 -0.31
CA LEU A 94 5.52 0.52 0.49
C LEU A 94 4.88 -0.52 1.42
N ASP A 95 3.74 -0.21 2.03
CA ASP A 95 2.99 -1.15 2.87
C ASP A 95 2.55 -2.42 2.08
N LEU A 96 2.35 -2.31 0.76
CA LEU A 96 1.91 -3.40 -0.10
C LEU A 96 3.04 -4.13 -0.83
N VAL A 97 4.26 -3.58 -0.82
CA VAL A 97 5.39 -4.12 -1.58
C VAL A 97 6.53 -4.57 -0.67
N CYS A 98 6.66 -3.99 0.52
CA CYS A 98 7.67 -4.38 1.50
C CYS A 98 7.38 -5.79 2.02
N PRO A 99 8.34 -6.74 1.92
CA PRO A 99 8.11 -8.12 2.32
C PRO A 99 7.76 -8.23 3.81
N ARG A 100 8.39 -7.43 4.66
CA ARG A 100 8.08 -7.36 6.10
C ARG A 100 6.69 -6.78 6.38
N CYS A 101 6.28 -5.71 5.68
CA CYS A 101 4.92 -5.18 5.84
C CYS A 101 3.84 -6.17 5.40
N LEU A 102 4.11 -6.95 4.36
CA LEU A 102 3.22 -8.02 3.91
C LEU A 102 3.11 -9.13 4.97
N SER A 103 4.23 -9.56 5.54
CA SER A 103 4.25 -10.53 6.63
C SER A 103 3.52 -10.02 7.88
N ASP A 104 3.78 -8.79 8.31
CA ASP A 104 3.10 -8.17 9.45
C ASP A 104 1.58 -8.14 9.24
N ARG A 105 1.15 -7.78 8.03
CA ARG A 105 -0.26 -7.72 7.68
C ARG A 105 -0.90 -9.11 7.73
N ALA A 106 -0.24 -10.13 7.20
CA ALA A 106 -0.73 -11.50 7.27
C ALA A 106 -0.89 -11.97 8.73
N VAL A 107 0.05 -11.62 9.61
CA VAL A 107 -0.02 -11.92 11.05
C VAL A 107 -1.20 -11.21 11.71
N GLU A 108 -1.41 -9.93 11.43
CA GLU A 108 -2.54 -9.17 11.97
C GLU A 108 -3.89 -9.67 11.43
N GLU A 109 -3.97 -10.04 10.16
CA GLU A 109 -5.17 -10.65 9.57
C GLU A 109 -5.50 -12.00 10.24
N ALA A 110 -4.50 -12.86 10.49
CA ALA A 110 -4.69 -14.11 11.21
C ALA A 110 -5.15 -13.89 12.68
N ARG A 111 -4.57 -12.89 13.36
CA ARG A 111 -5.00 -12.48 14.71
C ARG A 111 -6.44 -11.98 14.70
N GLN A 112 -6.80 -11.18 13.70
CA GLN A 112 -8.15 -10.64 13.56
C GLN A 112 -9.17 -11.75 13.29
N ALA A 113 -8.88 -12.67 12.37
CA ALA A 113 -9.71 -13.84 12.10
C ALA A 113 -9.94 -14.69 13.36
N LYS A 114 -8.90 -14.89 14.19
CA LYS A 114 -9.03 -15.59 15.47
C LYS A 114 -9.93 -14.86 16.46
N ARG A 115 -9.88 -13.52 16.50
CA ARG A 115 -10.77 -12.70 17.34
C ARG A 115 -12.21 -12.76 16.84
N ASP A 116 -12.41 -12.70 15.53
CA ASP A 116 -13.75 -12.74 14.94
C ASP A 116 -14.39 -14.13 15.07
N ALA A 117 -13.63 -15.21 14.93
CA ALA A 117 -14.07 -16.56 15.26
C ALA A 117 -14.50 -16.70 16.72
N ARG A 118 -13.73 -16.12 17.67
CA ARG A 118 -14.11 -16.09 19.09
C ARG A 118 -15.38 -15.28 19.34
N ARG A 119 -15.58 -14.16 18.61
CA ARG A 119 -16.80 -13.36 18.70
C ARG A 119 -18.00 -14.11 18.13
N ALA A 120 -17.84 -14.77 16.99
CA ALA A 120 -18.88 -15.60 16.38
C ALA A 120 -19.29 -16.77 17.29
N ALA A 121 -18.32 -17.46 17.91
CA ALA A 121 -18.58 -18.54 18.86
C ALA A 121 -19.31 -18.06 20.14
N ARG A 122 -19.14 -16.80 20.55
CA ARG A 122 -19.91 -16.21 21.67
C ARG A 122 -21.32 -15.75 21.25
N ARG A 123 -21.55 -15.59 19.95
CA ARG A 123 -22.85 -15.23 19.37
C ARG A 123 -23.68 -16.46 18.97
N ILE A 124 -23.28 -17.67 19.37
CA ILE A 124 -24.12 -18.86 19.20
C ILE A 124 -25.48 -18.54 19.82
N PRO A 125 -26.58 -18.63 19.05
CA PRO A 125 -27.92 -18.44 19.59
C PRO A 125 -28.10 -19.40 20.76
N ARG A 126 -28.64 -18.91 21.89
CA ARG A 126 -29.26 -19.82 22.86
C ARG A 126 -30.27 -20.65 22.06
N GLU A 127 -30.03 -21.94 21.92
CA GLU A 127 -31.05 -22.88 21.48
C GLU A 127 -32.29 -22.60 22.33
N GLN A 128 -33.42 -22.39 21.66
CA GLN A 128 -34.72 -22.37 22.27
C GLN A 128 -35.02 -23.81 22.71
N ASP A 129 -34.44 -24.24 23.83
CA ASP A 129 -34.97 -25.34 24.62
C ASP A 129 -36.31 -24.87 25.21
N GLY A 130 -37.36 -25.01 24.41
CA GLY A 130 -38.73 -24.98 24.89
C GLY A 130 -39.31 -26.38 24.80
N PRO A 131 -39.34 -27.17 25.89
CA PRO A 131 -40.12 -28.39 25.92
C PRO A 131 -41.58 -28.01 26.16
N HIS A 132 -42.36 -27.85 25.09
CA HIS A 132 -43.82 -27.77 25.17
C HIS A 132 -44.37 -28.70 24.09
N ARG A 133 -44.68 -29.94 24.50
CA ARG A 133 -46.02 -30.44 24.85
C ARG A 133 -46.86 -30.74 23.61
#